data_AF-A0A353TEX9-F1
#
_entry.id   AF-A0A353TEX9-F1
#
_cell.length_a   1.000
_cell.length_b   1.000
_cell.length_c   1.000
_cell.angle_alpha   90.00
_cell.angle_beta   90.00
_cell.angle_gamma   90.00
#
_symmetry.space_group_name_H-M   'P 1'
#
loop_
_entity.id
_entity.type
_entity.pdbx_description
1 polymer ?
#
loop_
_entity_poly.entity_id
_entity_poly.type
_entity_poly.pdbx_seq_one_letter_code
_entity_poly.pdbx_strand_id
1 'polypeptide(L)'
;MTPNEFIISKLQSFINDFTETRVRYEHDKLSDTHFVEVVPNEVYHLNERYMAWESKMFDEFVDQFPHENIGFISDDALVGLSVTAGELYHLQ
;
A
#
# COMPACT_ATOMS: atom_id res chain seq x y z
N MET A 1 18.18 -1.11 -3.29
CA MET A 1 16.85 -0.78 -2.76
C MET A 1 16.14 -2.10 -2.52
N THR A 2 15.62 -2.31 -1.31
CA THR A 2 14.82 -3.48 -0.95
C THR A 2 13.35 -3.26 -1.35
N PRO A 3 12.52 -4.32 -1.43
CA PRO A 3 11.08 -4.19 -1.65
C PRO A 3 10.43 -3.24 -0.64
N ASN A 4 10.77 -3.38 0.66
CA ASN A 4 10.31 -2.49 1.72
C ASN A 4 10.67 -1.02 1.46
N GLU A 5 11.93 -0.74 1.12
CA GLU A 5 12.39 0.63 0.84
C GLU A 5 11.67 1.23 -0.38
N PHE A 6 11.45 0.42 -1.42
CA PHE A 6 10.71 0.82 -2.61
C PHE A 6 9.27 1.21 -2.24
N ILE A 7 8.54 0.33 -1.55
CA ILE A 7 7.15 0.59 -1.15
C ILE A 7 7.06 1.83 -0.28
N ILE A 8 7.89 1.94 0.76
CA ILE A 8 7.91 3.10 1.66
C ILE A 8 8.15 4.40 0.86
N SER A 9 9.07 4.40 -0.11
CA SER A 9 9.33 5.58 -0.95
C SER A 9 8.13 5.97 -1.84
N LYS A 10 7.40 4.98 -2.37
CA LYS A 10 6.18 5.20 -3.16
C LYS A 10 5.06 5.75 -2.29
N LEU A 11 4.91 5.22 -1.07
CA LEU A 11 3.90 5.67 -0.12
C LEU A 11 4.16 7.08 0.40
N GLN A 12 5.42 7.48 0.58
CA GLN A 12 5.78 8.86 0.91
C GLN A 12 5.36 9.85 -0.18
N SER A 13 5.45 9.46 -1.45
CA SER A 13 4.96 10.28 -2.56
C SER A 13 3.43 10.27 -2.61
N PHE A 14 2.83 9.10 -2.41
CA PHE A 14 1.39 8.88 -2.41
C PHE A 14 0.64 9.80 -1.45
N ILE A 15 1.08 9.92 -0.20
CA ILE A 15 0.38 10.74 0.81
C ILE A 15 0.38 12.25 0.47
N ASN A 16 1.33 12.71 -0.33
CA ASN A 16 1.37 14.10 -0.80
C ASN A 16 0.39 14.32 -1.96
N ASP A 17 0.20 13.31 -2.80
CA ASP A 17 -0.71 13.36 -3.93
C ASP A 17 -2.17 13.17 -3.45
N PHE A 18 -2.42 12.18 -2.60
CA PHE A 18 -3.75 11.76 -2.13
C PHE A 18 -3.96 12.20 -0.67
N THR A 19 -3.99 13.50 -0.44
CA THR A 19 -4.05 14.12 0.90
C THR A 19 -5.27 13.73 1.74
N GLU A 20 -6.33 13.25 1.09
CA GLU A 20 -7.56 12.75 1.71
C GLU A 20 -7.45 11.31 2.22
N THR A 21 -6.31 10.65 1.97
CA THR A 21 -6.10 9.25 2.33
C THR A 21 -5.22 9.07 3.55
N ARG A 22 -5.44 7.95 4.24
CA ARG A 22 -4.48 7.33 5.14
C ARG A 22 -4.04 6.01 4.53
N VAL A 23 -2.74 5.74 4.60
CA VAL A 23 -2.16 4.47 4.17
C VAL A 23 -1.50 3.74 5.34
N ARG A 24 -1.60 2.41 5.36
CA ARG A 24 -0.82 1.55 6.25
C ARG A 24 -0.09 0.50 5.43
N TYR A 25 1.04 0.04 5.94
CA TYR A 25 1.88 -0.93 5.27
C TYR A 25 2.31 -2.02 6.25
N GLU A 26 2.23 -3.27 5.80
CA GLU A 26 2.73 -4.45 6.51
C GLU A 26 3.48 -5.36 5.52
N HIS A 27 4.55 -6.00 5.99
CA HIS A 27 5.24 -7.06 5.26
C HIS A 27 5.17 -8.36 6.07
N ASP A 28 4.38 -9.32 5.58
CA ASP A 28 4.39 -10.69 6.07
C ASP A 28 5.60 -11.45 5.49
N LYS A 29 6.63 -11.58 6.33
CA LYS A 29 7.90 -12.25 5.98
C LYS A 29 7.78 -13.78 5.85
N LEU A 30 6.68 -14.38 6.29
CA LEU A 30 6.49 -15.83 6.13
C LEU A 30 6.04 -16.18 4.71
N SER A 31 5.31 -15.27 4.07
CA SER A 31 4.74 -15.43 2.74
C SER A 31 5.38 -14.51 1.69
N ASP A 32 6.39 -13.71 2.07
CA ASP A 32 7.01 -12.68 1.24
C ASP A 32 5.94 -11.82 0.55
N THR A 33 4.96 -11.39 1.37
CA THR A 33 3.78 -10.65 0.90
C THR A 33 3.69 -9.28 1.59
N HIS A 34 3.57 -8.26 0.76
CA HIS A 34 3.41 -6.88 1.15
C HIS A 34 1.95 -6.46 1.07
N PHE A 35 1.42 -5.90 2.15
CA PHE A 35 0.05 -5.39 2.21
C PHE A 35 0.06 -3.86 2.34
N VAL A 36 -0.69 -3.19 1.47
CA VAL A 36 -0.91 -1.75 1.51
C VAL A 36 -2.40 -1.51 1.74
N GLU A 37 -2.76 -1.01 2.92
CA GLU A 37 -4.13 -0.64 3.24
C GLU A 37 -4.34 0.84 2.92
N VAL A 38 -5.35 1.16 2.11
CA VAL A 38 -5.70 2.53 1.70
C VAL A 38 -7.10 2.85 2.21
N VAL A 39 -7.24 3.96 2.94
CA VAL A 39 -8.50 4.43 3.53
C VAL A 39 -8.67 5.91 3.16
N PRO A 40 -9.88 6.40 2.81
CA PRO A 40 -11.17 5.72 2.93
C PRO A 40 -11.54 4.85 1.71
N ASN A 41 -12.49 3.94 1.91
CA ASN A 41 -13.01 3.01 0.89
C ASN A 41 -13.41 3.71 -0.41
N GLU A 42 -13.96 4.92 -0.34
CA GLU A 42 -14.35 5.67 -1.53
C GLU A 42 -13.16 5.99 -2.44
N VAL A 43 -11.98 6.25 -1.87
CA VAL A 43 -10.78 6.46 -2.69
C VAL A 43 -10.36 5.14 -3.33
N TYR A 44 -10.29 4.07 -2.53
CA TYR A 44 -9.90 2.75 -3.02
C TYR A 44 -10.81 2.24 -4.15
N HIS A 45 -12.13 2.39 -3.99
CA HIS A 45 -13.12 1.82 -4.92
C HIS A 45 -13.56 2.75 -6.05
N LEU A 46 -13.44 4.07 -5.90
CA LEU A 46 -14.07 5.03 -6.85
C LEU A 46 -13.11 6.06 -7.43
N ASN A 47 -11.91 6.23 -6.88
CA ASN A 47 -10.96 7.24 -7.38
C ASN A 47 -10.13 6.67 -8.55
N GLU A 48 -10.45 7.06 -9.77
CA GLU A 48 -9.73 6.63 -10.98
C GLU A 48 -8.23 6.99 -10.95
N ARG A 49 -7.86 8.10 -10.28
CA ARG A 49 -6.46 8.50 -10.13
C ARG A 49 -5.72 7.55 -9.20
N TYR A 50 -6.38 7.08 -8.14
CA TYR A 50 -5.85 6.03 -7.26
C TYR A 50 -5.68 4.72 -8.03
N MET A 51 -6.70 4.26 -8.77
CA MET A 51 -6.63 3.02 -9.54
C MET A 51 -5.48 3.02 -10.56
N ALA A 52 -5.27 4.15 -11.25
CA ALA A 52 -4.14 4.30 -12.17
C ALA A 52 -2.79 4.28 -11.45
N TRP A 53 -2.71 4.88 -10.26
CA TRP A 53 -1.50 4.84 -9.43
C TRP A 53 -1.22 3.43 -8.92
N GLU A 54 -2.24 2.71 -8.42
CA GLU A 54 -2.13 1.34 -7.93
C GLU A 54 -1.63 0.40 -9.02
N SER A 55 -2.25 0.44 -10.20
CA SER A 55 -1.84 -0.38 -11.35
C SER A 55 -0.38 -0.12 -11.73
N LYS A 56 0.02 1.16 -11.80
CA LYS A 56 1.41 1.52 -12.14
C LYS A 56 2.39 1.06 -11.05
N MET A 57 2.03 1.24 -9.78
CA MET A 57 2.85 0.82 -8.65
C MET A 57 3.04 -0.69 -8.67
N PHE A 58 1.96 -1.44 -8.87
CA PHE A 58 1.97 -2.90 -8.99
C PHE A 58 2.90 -3.35 -10.12
N ASP A 59 2.74 -2.79 -11.33
CA ASP A 59 3.58 -3.12 -12.49
C ASP A 59 5.07 -2.84 -12.22
N GLU A 60 5.39 -1.68 -11.65
CA GLU A 60 6.77 -1.32 -11.29
C GLU A 60 7.35 -2.21 -10.18
N PHE A 61 6.50 -2.70 -9.26
CA PHE A 61 6.90 -3.58 -8.18
C PHE A 61 7.22 -4.98 -8.71
N VAL A 62 6.33 -5.58 -9.50
CA VAL A 62 6.52 -6.95 -10.02
C VAL A 62 7.66 -7.05 -11.03
N ASP A 63 7.94 -5.97 -11.78
CA ASP A 63 9.09 -5.90 -12.68
C ASP A 63 10.43 -5.91 -11.92
N GLN A 64 10.49 -5.19 -10.78
CA GLN A 64 11.71 -5.09 -9.96
C GLN A 64 11.89 -6.26 -8.99
N PHE A 65 10.79 -6.79 -8.46
CA PHE A 65 10.78 -7.79 -7.38
C PHE A 65 9.88 -8.99 -7.75
N PRO A 66 10.22 -9.76 -8.81
CA PRO A 66 9.36 -10.82 -9.36
C PRO A 66 9.16 -12.03 -8.44
N HIS A 67 9.79 -12.06 -7.27
CA HIS A 67 9.69 -13.13 -6.27
C HIS A 67 8.94 -12.71 -5.01
N GLU A 68 8.52 -11.45 -4.91
CA GLU A 68 7.75 -10.89 -3.80
C GLU A 68 6.30 -10.70 -4.26
N ASN A 69 5.36 -10.71 -3.33
CA ASN A 69 3.95 -10.44 -3.60
C ASN A 69 3.54 -9.08 -3.03
N ILE A 70 2.62 -8.39 -3.70
CA ILE A 70 2.00 -7.18 -3.17
C ILE A 70 0.49 -7.20 -3.36
N GLY A 71 -0.25 -6.82 -2.31
CA GLY A 71 -1.69 -6.71 -2.29
C GLY A 71 -2.15 -5.37 -1.71
N PHE A 72 -3.17 -4.79 -2.33
CA PHE A 72 -3.83 -3.58 -1.85
C PHE A 72 -5.18 -3.96 -1.25
N ILE A 73 -5.52 -3.32 -0.12
CA ILE A 73 -6.77 -3.56 0.60
C ILE A 73 -7.33 -2.24 1.12
N SER A 74 -8.60 -2.25 1.53
CA SER A 74 -9.26 -1.14 2.20
C SER A 74 -9.91 -1.60 3.51
N ASP A 75 -10.57 -0.70 4.23
CA ASP A 75 -11.09 -1.01 5.58
C ASP A 75 -12.33 -1.91 5.60
N ASP A 76 -12.89 -2.21 4.43
CA ASP A 76 -13.93 -3.21 4.21
C ASP A 76 -13.40 -4.64 3.98
N ALA A 77 -12.08 -4.83 3.98
CA ALA A 77 -11.48 -6.16 3.88
C ALA A 77 -11.87 -7.04 5.08
N LEU A 78 -12.31 -8.28 4.79
CA LEU A 78 -12.70 -9.28 5.80
C LEU A 78 -11.57 -9.58 6.81
N VAL A 79 -10.32 -9.36 6.40
CA VAL A 79 -9.11 -9.42 7.22
C VAL A 79 -8.33 -8.13 6.96
N GLY A 80 -8.48 -7.15 7.85
CA GLY A 80 -7.72 -5.90 7.80
C GLY A 80 -6.39 -5.99 8.55
N LEU A 81 -5.53 -4.98 8.38
CA LEU A 81 -4.29 -4.88 9.16
C LEU A 81 -4.62 -4.54 10.61
N SER A 82 -4.28 -5.44 11.53
CA SER A 82 -4.52 -5.21 12.97
C SER A 82 -3.62 -4.08 13.48
N VAL A 83 -4.16 -3.22 14.37
CA VAL A 83 -3.43 -2.10 14.99
C VAL A 83 -2.18 -2.58 15.77
N THR A 84 -2.09 -3.87 16.07
CA THR A 84 -0.97 -4.51 16.74
C THR A 84 0.22 -4.86 15.84
N ALA A 85 0.10 -4.81 14.50
CA ALA A 85 1.15 -5.26 13.57
C ALA A 85 1.62 -4.19 12.55
N GLY A 86 0.80 -3.19 12.23
CA GLY A 86 1.14 -2.15 11.24
C GLY A 86 1.79 -0.91 11.87
N GLU A 87 2.92 -0.47 11.31
CA GLU A 87 3.45 0.88 11.58
C GLU A 87 2.47 1.91 11.00
N LEU A 88 1.85 2.72 11.85
CA LEU A 88 1.03 3.85 11.41
C LEU A 88 1.96 4.98 10.94
N TYR A 89 2.06 5.17 9.62
CA TYR A 89 2.76 6.31 9.06
C TYR A 89 1.86 7.56 9.14
N HIS A 90 1.96 8.29 10.25
CA HIS A 90 1.52 9.68 10.37
C HIS A 90 2.76 10.58 10.41
N LEU A 91 3.15 11.16 9.28
CA LEU A 91 4.20 12.19 9.28
C LEU A 91 3.54 13.54 9.57
N GLN A 92 4.00 14.17 10.66
CA GLN A 92 3.59 15.50 11.13
C GLN A 92 4.01 16.61 10.16
#